data_AF-A0A665VV21-F1
#
_entry.id   AF-A0A665VV21-F1
#
_cell.length_a   1.000
_cell.length_b   1.000
_cell.length_c   1.000
_cell.angle_alpha   90.00
_cell.angle_beta   90.00
_cell.angle_gamma   90.00
#
_symmetry.space_group_name_H-M   'P 1'
#
loop_
_entity.id
_entity.type
_entity.pdbx_description
1 polymer ?
#
loop_
_entity_poly.entity_id
_entity_poly.type
_entity_poly.pdbx_seq_one_letter_code
_entity_poly.pdbx_strand_id
1 'polypeptide(L)'
;MAFTGKYELESQENYEAFLQAIGVPDAKTDHKVITEVLQDGNNFTWTQSIPNWSWSNEFTVGQECELATMMGSKFKAIVTMEGDKISIPFPQYHFTAEITKDKLLMNCVTPGEKGVTFKRVSKRI
;
A
#
# COMPACT_ATOMS: atom_id res chain seq x y z
N MET A 1 7.37 -16.54 6.40
CA MET A 1 7.13 -15.11 6.14
C MET A 1 5.63 -14.84 6.20
N ALA A 2 5.18 -13.90 7.02
CA ALA A 2 3.76 -13.65 7.25
C ALA A 2 3.08 -12.92 6.09
N PHE A 3 3.85 -12.08 5.37
CA PHE A 3 3.33 -11.28 4.27
C PHE A 3 3.36 -11.99 2.92
N THR A 4 4.22 -12.99 2.73
CA THR A 4 4.42 -13.62 1.41
C THR A 4 3.16 -14.31 0.89
N GLY A 5 2.60 -13.82 -0.20
CA GLY A 5 1.38 -14.35 -0.81
C GLY A 5 0.75 -13.40 -1.84
N LYS A 6 -0.26 -13.91 -2.54
CA LYS A 6 -1.13 -13.11 -3.40
C LYS A 6 -2.41 -12.77 -2.63
N TYR A 7 -2.86 -11.53 -2.76
CA TYR A 7 -4.04 -11.01 -2.11
C TYR A 7 -4.95 -10.35 -3.14
N GLU A 8 -6.22 -10.70 -3.16
CA GLU A 8 -7.25 -10.02 -3.97
C GLU A 8 -7.94 -8.97 -3.12
N LEU A 9 -8.11 -7.76 -3.65
CA LEU A 9 -8.93 -6.71 -3.05
C LEU A 9 -10.31 -7.27 -2.68
N GLU A 10 -10.63 -7.24 -1.38
CA GLU A 10 -11.92 -7.68 -0.85
C GLU A 10 -12.83 -6.49 -0.57
N SER A 11 -12.30 -5.43 0.04
CA SER A 11 -13.06 -4.22 0.36
C SER A 11 -12.14 -3.00 0.50
N GLN A 12 -12.67 -1.81 0.25
CA GLN A 12 -11.98 -0.56 0.49
C GLN A 12 -12.94 0.52 0.97
N GLU A 13 -12.47 1.36 1.88
CA GLU A 13 -13.23 2.41 2.56
C GLU A 13 -12.52 3.76 2.42
N ASN A 14 -13.28 4.85 2.25
CA ASN A 14 -12.78 6.23 2.13
C ASN A 14 -11.80 6.47 0.96
N TYR A 15 -11.84 5.62 -0.07
CA TYR A 15 -10.95 5.73 -1.22
C TYR A 15 -11.12 7.05 -1.98
N GLU A 16 -12.37 7.45 -2.26
CA GLU A 16 -12.66 8.71 -2.97
C GLU A 16 -12.22 9.93 -2.17
N ALA A 17 -12.51 9.96 -0.87
CA ALA A 17 -12.08 11.03 0.01
C ALA A 17 -10.55 11.13 0.09
N PHE A 18 -9.86 9.99 0.11
CA PHE A 18 -8.41 9.94 0.13
C PHE A 18 -7.82 10.47 -1.17
N LEU A 19 -8.31 9.99 -2.33
CA LEU A 19 -7.89 10.48 -3.64
C LEU A 19 -8.09 11.99 -3.78
N GLN A 20 -9.20 12.52 -3.27
CA GLN A 20 -9.44 13.96 -3.24
C GLN A 20 -8.45 14.69 -2.32
N ALA A 21 -8.11 14.11 -1.16
CA ALA A 21 -7.15 14.69 -0.21
C ALA A 21 -5.72 14.72 -0.77
N ILE A 22 -5.31 13.70 -1.53
CA ILE A 22 -4.00 13.66 -2.21
C ILE A 22 -4.01 14.29 -3.61
N GLY A 23 -5.13 14.90 -4.03
CA GLY A 23 -5.23 15.66 -5.28
C GLY A 23 -5.28 14.82 -6.57
N VAL A 24 -5.65 13.54 -6.48
CA VAL A 24 -5.75 12.61 -7.63
C VAL A 24 -7.13 11.94 -7.73
N PRO A 25 -8.23 12.72 -7.82
CA PRO A 25 -9.59 12.16 -7.87
C PRO A 25 -9.84 11.21 -9.05
N ASP A 26 -9.18 11.44 -10.19
CA ASP A 26 -9.27 10.61 -11.40
C ASP A 26 -8.59 9.24 -11.29
N ALA A 27 -7.74 9.03 -10.27
CA ALA A 27 -7.04 7.76 -10.06
C ALA A 27 -7.96 6.67 -9.48
N LYS A 28 -9.29 6.87 -9.47
CA LYS A 28 -10.26 5.93 -8.90
C LYS A 28 -10.20 4.59 -9.62
N THR A 29 -9.63 3.61 -8.94
CA THR A 29 -9.62 2.21 -9.35
C THR A 29 -10.79 1.49 -8.69
N ASP A 30 -11.84 1.23 -9.48
CA ASP A 30 -12.98 0.37 -9.10
C ASP A 30 -12.73 -1.12 -9.41
N HIS A 31 -11.57 -1.41 -10.00
CA HIS A 31 -11.22 -2.75 -10.44
C HIS A 31 -10.55 -3.58 -9.35
N LYS A 32 -10.66 -4.90 -9.48
CA LYS A 32 -9.96 -5.88 -8.64
C LYS A 32 -8.46 -5.63 -8.68
N VAL A 33 -7.90 -5.17 -7.56
CA VAL A 33 -6.47 -5.03 -7.38
C VAL A 33 -5.95 -6.35 -6.79
N ILE A 34 -5.05 -7.02 -7.52
CA ILE A 34 -4.28 -8.14 -7.00
C ILE A 34 -2.98 -7.58 -6.44
N THR A 35 -2.71 -7.83 -5.17
CA THR A 35 -1.48 -7.43 -4.48
C THR A 35 -0.69 -8.69 -4.17
N GLU A 36 0.47 -8.84 -4.77
CA GLU A 36 1.43 -9.89 -4.45
C GLU A 36 2.55 -9.29 -3.61
N VAL A 37 2.78 -9.89 -2.45
CA VAL A 37 3.87 -9.48 -1.55
C VAL A 37 4.83 -10.64 -1.45
N LEU A 38 6.12 -10.37 -1.63
CA LEU A 38 7.20 -11.31 -1.45
C LEU A 38 8.14 -10.73 -0.39
N GLN A 39 8.19 -11.38 0.76
CA GLN A 39 9.10 -11.01 1.83
C GLN A 39 10.31 -11.95 1.79
N ASP A 40 11.52 -11.39 1.69
CA ASP A 40 12.80 -12.07 1.77
C ASP A 40 13.64 -11.45 2.90
N GLY A 41 13.48 -11.97 4.13
CA GLY A 41 14.07 -11.36 5.33
C GLY A 41 13.56 -9.94 5.57
N ASN A 42 14.42 -8.96 5.29
CA ASN A 42 14.12 -7.52 5.39
C ASN A 42 13.73 -6.89 4.05
N ASN A 43 13.90 -7.60 2.94
CA ASN A 43 13.55 -7.14 1.61
C ASN A 43 12.10 -7.53 1.31
N PHE A 44 11.35 -6.61 0.74
CA PHE A 44 9.95 -6.78 0.38
C PHE A 44 9.77 -6.35 -1.07
N THR A 45 9.21 -7.25 -1.88
CA THR A 45 8.75 -6.94 -3.22
C THR A 45 7.23 -6.88 -3.18
N TRP A 46 6.69 -5.70 -3.41
CA TRP A 46 5.26 -5.42 -3.40
C TRP A 46 4.78 -5.13 -4.81
N THR A 47 4.09 -6.09 -5.39
CA THR A 47 3.56 -6.01 -6.76
C THR A 47 2.05 -5.81 -6.71
N GLN A 48 1.55 -4.75 -7.31
CA GLN A 48 0.12 -4.54 -7.49
C GLN A 48 -0.23 -4.65 -8.97
N SER A 49 -1.22 -5.47 -9.26
CA SER A 49 -1.72 -5.75 -10.59
C SER A 49 -3.20 -5.39 -10.66
N ILE A 50 -3.55 -4.55 -11.62
CA ILE A 50 -4.90 -4.19 -12.01
C ILE A 50 -5.14 -4.66 -13.46
N PRO A 51 -6.38 -4.80 -13.94
CA PRO A 51 -6.66 -5.41 -15.25
C PRO A 51 -5.88 -4.83 -16.44
N ASN A 52 -5.52 -3.55 -16.39
CA ASN A 52 -4.84 -2.84 -17.47
C ASN A 52 -3.40 -2.41 -17.15
N TRP A 53 -2.91 -2.64 -15.92
CA TRP A 53 -1.61 -2.13 -15.48
C TRP A 53 -1.07 -2.93 -14.29
N SER A 54 0.25 -3.06 -14.17
CA SER A 54 0.87 -3.65 -12.99
C SER A 54 2.14 -2.88 -12.64
N TRP A 55 2.38 -2.68 -11.35
CA TRP A 55 3.58 -2.03 -10.85
C TRP A 55 4.15 -2.80 -9.67
N SER A 56 5.47 -2.86 -9.58
CA SER A 56 6.20 -3.49 -8.48
C SER A 56 7.07 -2.45 -7.76
N ASN A 57 7.09 -2.57 -6.45
CA ASN A 57 7.87 -1.74 -5.54
C ASN A 57 8.74 -2.65 -4.69
N GLU A 58 10.05 -2.47 -4.78
CA GLU A 58 10.99 -3.21 -3.95
C GLU A 58 11.57 -2.29 -2.89
N PHE A 59 11.47 -2.71 -1.63
CA PHE A 59 11.94 -1.93 -0.49
C PHE A 59 12.50 -2.81 0.61
N THR A 60 13.45 -2.25 1.35
CA THR A 60 14.12 -2.92 2.47
C THR A 60 13.75 -2.22 3.76
N VAL A 61 13.27 -2.98 4.74
CA VAL A 61 12.94 -2.48 6.07
C VAL A 61 14.20 -1.92 6.74
N GLY A 62 14.07 -0.71 7.29
CA GLY A 62 15.15 0.03 7.95
C GLY A 62 16.04 0.81 7.00
N GLN A 63 15.76 0.81 5.68
CA GLN A 63 16.53 1.54 4.68
C GLN A 63 15.64 2.49 3.87
N GLU A 64 16.26 3.55 3.35
CA GLU A 64 15.64 4.42 2.36
C GLU A 64 15.57 3.68 1.01
N CYS A 65 14.36 3.49 0.49
CA CYS A 65 14.14 2.84 -0.79
C CYS A 65 13.32 3.73 -1.73
N GLU A 66 13.56 3.58 -3.03
CA GLU A 66 12.80 4.26 -4.07
C GLU A 66 11.50 3.48 -4.35
N LEU A 67 10.37 4.10 -4.05
CA LEU A 67 9.03 3.57 -4.26
C LEU A 67 8.35 4.36 -5.37
N ALA A 68 7.60 3.66 -6.21
CA ALA A 68 6.76 4.20 -7.25
C ALA A 68 5.28 4.15 -6.85
N THR A 69 4.59 5.26 -7.09
CA THR A 69 3.12 5.33 -7.00
C THR A 69 2.48 4.77 -8.27
N MET A 70 1.18 4.49 -8.22
CA MET A 70 0.39 4.06 -9.39
C MET A 70 0.48 5.05 -10.57
N MET A 71 0.76 6.33 -10.31
CA MET A 71 0.95 7.36 -11.35
C MET A 71 2.34 7.33 -12.01
N GLY A 72 3.22 6.40 -11.63
CA GLY A 72 4.60 6.35 -12.10
C GLY A 72 5.54 7.36 -11.43
N SER A 73 5.03 8.20 -10.52
CA SER A 73 5.88 9.09 -9.73
C SER A 73 6.66 8.28 -8.70
N LYS A 74 7.99 8.43 -8.74
CA LYS A 74 8.90 7.81 -7.79
C LYS A 74 9.27 8.77 -6.67
N PHE A 75 9.39 8.25 -5.46
CA PHE A 75 9.81 8.98 -4.27
C PHE A 75 10.64 8.06 -3.38
N LYS A 76 11.43 8.65 -2.49
CA LYS A 76 12.22 7.90 -1.53
C LYS A 76 11.54 7.93 -0.17
N ALA A 77 11.41 6.77 0.46
CA ALA A 77 10.90 6.68 1.82
C ALA A 77 11.62 5.57 2.58
N ILE A 78 11.68 5.74 3.90
CA ILE A 78 12.25 4.74 4.80
C ILE A 78 11.12 3.84 5.26
N VAL A 79 11.21 2.56 4.91
CA VAL A 79 10.21 1.58 5.37
C VAL A 79 10.57 1.11 6.76
N THR A 80 9.62 1.20 7.67
CA THR A 80 9.75 0.70 9.04
C THR A 80 8.82 -0.47 9.25
N MET A 81 9.20 -1.43 10.09
CA MET A 81 8.37 -2.58 10.40
C MET A 81 8.37 -2.79 11.92
N GLU A 82 7.18 -2.78 12.50
CA GLU A 82 6.95 -3.04 13.92
C GLU A 82 6.11 -4.33 14.03
N GLY A 83 6.77 -5.45 14.35
CA GLY A 83 6.12 -6.76 14.36
C GLY A 83 5.62 -7.14 12.98
N ASP A 84 4.32 -7.43 12.83
CA ASP A 84 3.66 -7.75 11.57
C ASP A 84 3.00 -6.53 10.91
N LYS A 85 3.53 -5.33 11.17
CA LYS A 85 3.04 -4.07 10.59
C LYS A 85 4.16 -3.28 9.93
N ILE A 86 4.00 -3.02 8.64
CA ILE A 86 4.85 -2.17 7.83
C ILE A 86 4.30 -0.74 7.90
N SER A 87 5.17 0.25 8.02
CA SER A 87 4.84 1.67 8.01
C SER A 87 5.81 2.42 7.10
N ILE A 88 5.24 3.18 6.18
CA ILE A 88 5.94 3.97 5.18
C ILE A 88 5.42 5.41 5.29
N PRO A 89 6.22 6.34 5.80
CA PRO A 89 5.86 7.75 5.84
C PRO A 89 6.10 8.37 4.46
N PHE A 90 5.02 8.66 3.72
CA PHE A 90 5.11 9.47 2.50
C PHE A 90 4.94 10.96 2.86
N PRO A 91 5.48 11.87 2.04
CA PRO A 91 5.26 13.31 2.23
C PRO A 91 3.78 13.70 2.20
N GLN A 92 2.97 12.99 1.41
CA GLN A 92 1.54 13.26 1.21
C GLN A 92 0.62 12.45 2.14
N TYR A 93 1.06 11.30 2.66
CA TYR A 93 0.27 10.40 3.50
C TYR A 93 1.13 9.39 4.25
N HIS A 94 0.63 8.83 5.33
CA HIS A 94 1.26 7.71 6.02
C HIS A 94 0.62 6.41 5.55
N PHE A 95 1.39 5.58 4.88
CA PHE A 95 0.97 4.25 4.46
C PHE A 95 1.35 3.25 5.55
N THR A 96 0.43 2.37 5.92
CA THR A 96 0.69 1.26 6.82
C THR A 96 0.07 0.00 6.27
N ALA A 97 0.73 -1.13 6.44
CA ALA A 97 0.21 -2.44 6.03
C ALA A 97 0.42 -3.46 7.13
N GLU A 98 -0.60 -4.24 7.44
CA GLU A 98 -0.56 -5.27 8.47
C GLU A 98 -1.31 -6.53 8.03
N ILE A 99 -0.85 -7.70 8.45
CA ILE A 99 -1.54 -8.97 8.20
C ILE A 99 -2.42 -9.30 9.40
N THR A 100 -3.74 -9.42 9.19
CA THR A 100 -4.69 -9.87 10.21
C THR A 100 -5.48 -11.06 9.69
N LYS A 101 -5.38 -12.22 10.36
CA LYS A 101 -6.17 -13.44 10.05
C LYS A 101 -6.14 -13.79 8.54
N ASP A 102 -4.94 -13.87 7.95
CA ASP A 102 -4.73 -14.12 6.52
C ASP A 102 -5.29 -13.06 5.55
N LYS A 103 -5.59 -11.86 6.06
CA LYS A 103 -5.97 -10.70 5.25
C LYS A 103 -4.90 -9.62 5.36
N LEU A 104 -4.61 -8.99 4.24
CA LEU A 104 -3.73 -7.84 4.15
C LEU A 104 -4.55 -6.57 4.32
N LEU A 105 -4.36 -5.88 5.44
CA LEU A 105 -4.96 -4.58 5.71
C LEU A 105 -3.96 -3.50 5.36
N MET A 106 -4.33 -2.62 4.44
CA MET A 106 -3.55 -1.46 4.02
C MET A 106 -4.31 -0.21 4.46
N ASN A 107 -3.68 0.66 5.24
CA ASN A 107 -4.26 1.92 5.68
C ASN A 107 -3.39 3.09 5.20
N CYS A 108 -3.99 4.07 4.55
CA CYS A 108 -3.35 5.33 4.19
C CYS A 108 -3.99 6.48 4.95
N VAL A 109 -3.20 7.23 5.71
CA VAL A 109 -3.68 8.37 6.51
C VAL A 109 -3.04 9.65 5.98
N THR A 110 -3.86 10.58 5.49
CA THR A 110 -3.37 11.90 5.07
C THR A 110 -3.14 12.80 6.30
N PRO A 111 -2.04 13.56 6.37
CA PRO A 111 -1.80 14.52 7.44
C PRO A 111 -2.68 15.78 7.28
N GLY A 112 -3.15 16.35 8.39
CA GLY A 112 -3.94 17.58 8.43
C GLY A 112 -5.22 17.49 9.27
N GLU A 113 -5.87 18.62 9.57
CA GLU A 113 -7.12 18.68 10.37
C GLU A 113 -8.30 17.95 9.70
N LYS A 114 -8.25 17.76 8.37
CA LYS A 114 -9.18 16.95 7.58
C LYS A 114 -8.55 15.63 7.11
N GLY A 115 -7.66 15.06 7.91
CA GLY A 115 -6.96 13.82 7.58
C GLY A 115 -7.94 12.69 7.26
N VAL A 116 -7.95 12.26 6.00
CA VAL A 116 -8.71 11.11 5.53
C VAL A 116 -7.91 9.84 5.79
N THR A 117 -8.59 8.85 6.36
CA THR A 117 -8.05 7.49 6.53
C THR A 117 -8.71 6.57 5.50
N PHE A 118 -7.95 6.20 4.47
CA PHE A 118 -8.30 5.15 3.54
C PHE A 118 -7.92 3.79 4.14
N LYS A 119 -8.83 2.84 4.07
CA LYS A 119 -8.59 1.46 4.48
C LYS A 119 -8.88 0.54 3.32
N ARG A 120 -8.00 -0.43 3.10
CA ARG A 120 -8.15 -1.46 2.08
C ARG A 120 -7.87 -2.81 2.72
N VAL A 121 -8.79 -3.74 2.51
CA VAL A 121 -8.70 -5.11 2.98
C VAL A 121 -8.59 -6.00 1.75
N SER A 122 -7.51 -6.77 1.69
CA SER A 122 -7.28 -7.76 0.64
C SER A 122 -7.22 -9.15 1.26
N LYS A 123 -7.99 -10.10 0.73
CA LYS A 123 -7.98 -11.49 1.18
C LYS A 123 -6.92 -12.27 0.43
N ARG A 124 -6.22 -13.19 1.11
CA ARG A 124 -5.28 -14.08 0.45
C ARG A 124 -6.01 -15.01 -0.54
N ILE A 125 -5.43 -15.23 -1.72
CA ILE A 125 -5.92 -16.15 -2.76
C ILE A 125 -4.91 -17.23 -3.08
#